data_AF-A0A2A2M3N4-F1
#
_entry.id   AF-A0A2A2M3N4-F1
#
_cell.length_a   1.000
_cell.length_b   1.000
_cell.length_c   1.000
_cell.angle_alpha   90.00
_cell.angle_beta   90.00
_cell.angle_gamma   90.00
#
_symmetry.space_group_name_H-M   'P 1'
#
loop_
_entity.id
_entity.type
_entity.pdbx_description
1 polymer ?
#
loop_
_entity_poly.entity_id
_entity_poly.type
_entity_poly.pdbx_seq_one_letter_code
_entity_poly.pdbx_strand_id
1 'polypeptide(L)'
;MLWDRGTWAPVAGKSAKDIDKGHLHFVLDGERMQGEWLLIRLKPRGKEKRENWLLRKIDDAHAGGTDTLVEEGLTSVATGRTMAEIADGKSSPAPRGRGTARAAGGGGAAPRATRAKKGKKAKLPAFQNPQLCTLVDSVPAGTGWLHEMKYDGYRALVAVADGAARVYTRNGLDWTDKFGGIAEAAAALPVSSALIDGEIVAFKDGKPDFSTLKDAIGAGGAMTLFAFDLLSLDGEDVTGLTTVERKERLRGIVGDDGHLQFSEHVLGSGEQFAPTRPIPAAATGRG
;
A
#
# COMPACT_ATOMS: atom_id res chain seq x y z
N MET A 1 0.47 -26.38 0.28
CA MET A 1 1.83 -25.79 0.27
C MET A 1 2.25 -25.54 1.71
N LEU A 2 3.46 -25.95 2.11
CA LEU A 2 4.05 -25.51 3.39
C LEU A 2 4.88 -24.27 3.11
N TRP A 3 4.39 -23.11 3.53
CA TRP A 3 4.98 -21.82 3.15
C TRP A 3 6.14 -21.39 4.06
N ASP A 4 6.10 -21.74 5.34
CA ASP A 4 7.20 -21.49 6.28
C ASP A 4 7.21 -22.58 7.38
N ARG A 5 8.33 -22.72 8.07
CA ARG A 5 8.53 -23.65 9.20
C ARG A 5 9.42 -22.97 10.24
N GLY A 6 9.01 -23.02 11.50
CA GLY A 6 9.76 -22.36 12.57
C GLY A 6 9.19 -22.57 13.96
N THR A 7 9.76 -21.83 14.91
CA THR A 7 9.22 -21.69 16.27
C THR A 7 8.82 -20.24 16.52
N TRP A 8 7.98 -20.00 17.52
CA TRP A 8 7.57 -18.66 17.89
C TRP A 8 7.37 -18.55 19.41
N ALA A 9 7.54 -17.34 19.94
CA ALA A 9 7.27 -17.03 21.35
C ALA A 9 6.72 -15.59 21.49
N PRO A 10 5.80 -15.33 22.43
CA PRO A 10 5.38 -13.95 22.74
C PRO A 10 6.58 -13.09 23.12
N VAL A 11 6.55 -11.81 22.76
CA VAL A 11 7.60 -10.86 23.21
C VAL A 11 7.56 -10.70 24.74
N ALA A 12 8.67 -10.27 25.33
CA ALA A 12 8.77 -10.07 26.77
C ALA A 12 7.64 -9.16 27.31
N GLY A 13 6.91 -9.64 28.32
CA GLY A 13 5.76 -8.92 28.90
C GLY A 13 4.41 -9.12 28.19
N LYS A 14 4.37 -9.88 27.09
CA LYS A 14 3.13 -10.29 26.40
C LYS A 14 2.82 -11.76 26.66
N SER A 15 1.56 -12.15 26.45
CA SER A 15 1.11 -13.52 26.64
C SER A 15 0.60 -14.11 25.35
N ALA A 16 0.82 -15.42 25.14
CA ALA A 16 0.17 -16.16 24.07
C ALA A 16 -1.37 -16.06 24.14
N LYS A 17 -1.94 -15.84 25.33
CA LYS A 17 -3.37 -15.64 25.55
C LYS A 17 -3.91 -14.32 25.02
N ASP A 18 -3.07 -13.38 24.61
CA ASP A 18 -3.54 -12.13 24.02
C ASP A 18 -4.27 -12.38 22.67
N ILE A 19 -4.01 -13.53 22.02
CA ILE A 19 -4.74 -13.95 20.81
C ILE A 19 -6.25 -14.05 21.01
N ASP A 20 -6.70 -14.37 22.23
CA ASP A 20 -8.12 -14.43 22.61
C ASP A 20 -8.76 -13.04 22.63
N LYS A 21 -7.94 -12.02 22.93
CA LYS A 21 -8.31 -10.60 22.83
C LYS A 21 -8.16 -10.07 21.39
N GLY A 22 -7.86 -10.95 20.44
CA GLY A 22 -7.70 -10.60 19.02
C GLY A 22 -6.37 -9.94 18.67
N HIS A 23 -5.30 -10.10 19.47
CA HIS A 23 -3.98 -9.60 19.07
C HIS A 23 -2.84 -10.44 19.66
N LEU A 24 -1.77 -10.67 18.91
CA LEU A 24 -0.62 -11.42 19.39
C LEU A 24 0.66 -10.74 18.89
N HIS A 25 1.53 -10.33 19.80
CA HIS A 25 2.85 -9.79 19.51
C HIS A 25 3.90 -10.83 19.90
N PHE A 26 4.67 -11.29 18.92
CA PHE A 26 5.55 -12.44 19.08
C PHE A 26 6.79 -12.33 18.22
N VAL A 27 7.84 -13.05 18.60
CA VAL A 27 9.04 -13.28 17.80
C VAL A 27 8.87 -14.60 17.07
N LEU A 28 9.14 -14.61 15.76
CA LEU A 28 9.14 -15.79 14.91
C LEU A 28 10.59 -16.12 14.54
N ASP A 29 10.99 -17.37 14.73
CA ASP A 29 12.24 -17.93 14.23
C ASP A 29 11.90 -19.00 13.18
N GLY A 30 11.63 -18.53 11.97
CA GLY A 30 11.23 -19.33 10.81
C GLY A 30 12.29 -19.41 9.72
N GLU A 31 12.09 -20.36 8.80
CA GLU A 31 12.90 -20.49 7.58
C GLU A 31 12.74 -19.26 6.66
N ARG A 32 11.59 -18.58 6.71
CA ARG A 32 11.32 -17.34 5.97
C ARG A 32 11.02 -16.16 6.88
N MET A 33 10.04 -16.30 7.77
CA MET A 33 9.67 -15.22 8.67
C MET A 33 10.60 -15.21 9.88
N GLN A 34 11.31 -14.12 10.07
CA GLN A 34 12.22 -13.95 11.21
C GLN A 34 11.90 -12.66 11.96
N GLY A 35 12.23 -12.61 13.24
CA GLY A 35 12.10 -11.41 14.08
C GLY A 35 10.69 -11.19 14.62
N GLU A 36 10.36 -9.95 14.94
CA GLU A 36 9.13 -9.54 15.59
C GLU A 36 7.96 -9.35 14.62
N TRP A 37 6.80 -9.85 15.03
CA TRP A 37 5.55 -9.83 14.28
C TRP A 37 4.36 -9.51 15.18
N LEU A 38 3.35 -8.88 14.58
CA LEU A 38 2.08 -8.56 15.23
C LEU A 38 0.93 -9.15 14.41
N LEU A 39 0.16 -10.03 15.03
CA LEU A 39 -1.07 -10.60 14.48
C LEU A 39 -2.28 -9.91 15.12
N ILE A 40 -3.25 -9.45 14.32
CA ILE A 40 -4.42 -8.68 14.79
C ILE A 40 -5.69 -9.24 14.17
N ARG A 41 -6.70 -9.53 14.99
CA ARG A 41 -8.04 -9.96 14.56
C ARG A 41 -8.85 -8.73 14.19
N LEU A 42 -9.25 -8.67 12.93
CA LEU A 42 -10.12 -7.63 12.42
C LEU A 42 -11.58 -7.95 12.80
N LYS A 43 -12.38 -6.91 13.03
CA LYS A 43 -13.81 -7.11 13.31
C LYS A 43 -14.53 -7.62 12.06
N PRO A 44 -15.47 -8.58 12.19
CA PRO A 44 -16.26 -9.07 11.06
C PRO A 44 -17.06 -7.93 10.41
N ARG A 45 -17.10 -7.88 9.07
CA ARG A 45 -17.91 -6.89 8.33
C ARG A 45 -19.18 -7.54 7.76
N GLY A 46 -20.33 -6.92 7.99
CA GLY A 46 -21.60 -7.35 7.40
C GLY A 46 -22.00 -8.78 7.79
N LYS A 47 -22.18 -9.66 6.78
CA LYS A 47 -22.52 -11.09 6.97
C LYS A 47 -21.29 -12.01 6.94
N GLU A 48 -20.08 -11.47 7.03
CA GLU A 48 -18.87 -12.29 7.05
C GLU A 48 -18.86 -13.17 8.31
N LYS A 49 -18.78 -14.48 8.08
CA LYS A 49 -18.70 -15.49 9.15
C LYS A 49 -17.26 -15.90 9.48
N ARG A 50 -16.29 -15.45 8.68
CA ARG A 50 -14.87 -15.80 8.83
C ARG A 50 -14.14 -14.74 9.65
N GLU A 51 -13.23 -15.20 10.50
CA GLU A 51 -12.34 -14.31 11.25
C GLU A 51 -11.20 -13.85 10.35
N ASN A 52 -11.10 -12.55 10.12
CA ASN A 52 -10.03 -11.96 9.32
C ASN A 52 -8.88 -11.57 10.25
N TRP A 53 -7.67 -11.99 9.91
CA TRP A 53 -6.46 -11.72 10.69
C TRP A 53 -5.44 -10.99 9.82
N LEU A 54 -4.85 -9.93 10.35
CA LEU A 54 -3.75 -9.18 9.74
C LEU A 54 -2.44 -9.53 10.44
N LEU A 55 -1.41 -9.84 9.66
CA LEU A 55 -0.07 -10.12 10.16
C LEU A 55 0.88 -9.04 9.67
N ARG A 56 1.56 -8.36 10.61
CA ARG A 56 2.44 -7.22 10.35
C ARG A 56 3.85 -7.50 10.85
N LYS A 57 4.85 -7.20 10.02
CA LYS A 57 6.26 -7.18 10.42
C LYS A 57 6.55 -5.95 11.28
N ILE A 58 7.23 -6.13 12.41
CA ILE A 58 7.79 -5.03 13.19
C ILE A 58 9.18 -4.68 12.65
N ASP A 59 9.48 -3.38 12.60
CA ASP A 59 10.77 -2.87 12.18
C ASP A 59 11.85 -3.30 13.19
N ASP A 60 12.69 -4.25 12.77
CA ASP A 60 13.75 -4.86 13.56
C ASP A 60 14.93 -5.26 12.67
N ALA A 61 15.93 -5.93 13.23
CA ALA A 61 17.13 -6.34 12.50
C ALA A 61 16.86 -7.31 11.32
N HIS A 62 15.66 -7.89 11.24
CA HIS A 62 15.21 -8.79 10.16
C HIS A 62 14.16 -8.12 9.26
N ALA A 63 13.86 -6.83 9.45
CA ALA A 63 13.00 -6.07 8.56
C ALA A 63 13.74 -5.81 7.23
N GLY A 64 13.18 -6.36 6.14
CA GLY A 64 13.61 -6.12 4.76
C GLY A 64 12.50 -5.44 3.96
N GLY A 65 12.66 -5.35 2.64
CA GLY A 65 11.61 -4.80 1.76
C GLY A 65 10.29 -5.55 1.94
N THR A 66 9.17 -4.82 2.05
CA THR A 66 7.83 -5.32 2.43
C THR A 66 7.36 -6.51 1.59
N ASP A 67 7.84 -6.63 0.35
CA ASP A 67 7.40 -7.64 -0.62
C ASP A 67 8.34 -8.85 -0.75
N THR A 68 9.55 -8.78 -0.20
CA THR A 68 10.58 -9.85 -0.32
C THR A 68 10.04 -11.23 0.05
N LEU A 69 9.27 -11.33 1.14
CA LEU A 69 8.70 -12.59 1.62
C LEU A 69 7.64 -13.17 0.66
N VAL A 70 6.82 -12.33 0.04
CA VAL A 70 5.71 -12.76 -0.82
C VAL A 70 6.17 -12.98 -2.26
N GLU A 71 7.14 -12.18 -2.73
CA GLU A 71 7.73 -12.29 -4.07
C GLU A 71 8.70 -13.46 -4.19
N GLU A 72 9.51 -13.73 -3.15
CA GLU A 72 10.49 -14.83 -3.18
C GLU A 72 9.91 -16.15 -2.63
N GLY A 73 8.88 -16.08 -1.78
CA GLY A 73 8.27 -17.20 -1.08
C GLY A 73 7.33 -18.10 -1.90
N LEU A 74 7.51 -18.22 -3.21
CA LEU A 74 6.53 -18.85 -4.12
C LEU A 74 6.51 -20.39 -4.09
N THR A 75 7.47 -21.02 -3.41
CA THR A 75 7.62 -22.48 -3.35
C THR A 75 7.46 -23.01 -1.92
N SER A 76 7.24 -24.32 -1.77
CA SER A 76 7.09 -24.98 -0.48
C SER A 76 8.46 -25.22 0.18
N VAL A 77 8.65 -24.79 1.43
CA VAL A 77 9.94 -25.00 2.16
C VAL A 77 10.27 -26.49 2.37
N ALA A 78 9.25 -27.37 2.37
CA ALA A 78 9.46 -28.81 2.51
C ALA A 78 9.82 -29.52 1.19
N THR A 79 9.37 -29.00 0.05
CA THR A 79 9.35 -29.77 -1.21
C THR A 79 9.84 -29.01 -2.43
N GLY A 80 10.10 -27.70 -2.33
CA GLY A 80 10.48 -26.83 -3.44
C GLY A 80 9.39 -26.57 -4.48
N ARG A 81 8.15 -27.07 -4.26
CA ARG A 81 7.04 -26.99 -5.22
C ARG A 81 6.24 -25.70 -5.08
N THR A 82 5.81 -25.12 -6.20
CA THR A 82 4.84 -24.03 -6.26
C THR A 82 3.42 -24.48 -5.90
N MET A 83 2.50 -23.53 -5.64
CA MET A 83 1.08 -23.83 -5.42
C MET A 83 0.46 -24.62 -6.59
N ALA A 84 0.79 -24.25 -7.83
CA ALA A 84 0.25 -24.88 -9.04
C ALA A 84 0.71 -26.34 -9.17
N GLU A 85 1.98 -26.63 -8.90
CA GLU A 85 2.53 -27.99 -8.97
C GLU A 85 1.97 -28.92 -7.88
N ILE A 86 1.60 -28.36 -6.73
CA ILE A 86 0.93 -29.11 -5.66
C ILE A 86 -0.52 -29.43 -6.05
N ALA A 87 -1.23 -28.48 -6.68
CA ALA A 87 -2.60 -28.66 -7.14
C ALA A 87 -2.72 -29.70 -8.28
N ASP A 88 -1.72 -29.74 -9.17
CA ASP A 88 -1.65 -30.68 -10.31
C ASP A 88 -1.38 -32.14 -9.90
N GLY A 89 -1.15 -32.44 -8.61
CA GLY A 89 -1.03 -33.81 -8.11
C GLY A 89 0.16 -34.62 -8.65
N LYS A 90 1.11 -33.99 -9.35
CA LYS A 90 2.28 -34.67 -9.92
C LYS A 90 3.23 -35.08 -8.78
N SER A 91 3.50 -36.38 -8.67
CA SER A 91 4.39 -36.96 -7.67
C SER A 91 5.82 -36.39 -7.79
N SER A 92 6.40 -35.99 -6.65
CA SER A 92 7.77 -35.47 -6.55
C SER A 92 8.85 -36.52 -6.87
N PRO A 93 9.99 -36.12 -7.45
CA PRO A 93 11.28 -36.76 -7.17
C PRO A 93 11.71 -36.43 -5.73
N ALA A 94 12.29 -37.41 -5.03
CA ALA A 94 12.71 -37.33 -3.62
C ALA A 94 13.72 -36.19 -3.31
N PRO A 95 13.78 -35.67 -2.07
CA PRO A 95 14.64 -34.55 -1.72
C PRO A 95 16.11 -34.99 -1.71
N ARG A 96 16.97 -34.31 -2.49
CA ARG A 96 18.43 -34.47 -2.39
C ARG A 96 18.96 -33.55 -1.31
N GLY A 97 19.64 -34.17 -0.34
CA GLY A 97 20.30 -33.50 0.77
C GLY A 97 21.39 -32.52 0.32
N ARG A 98 21.65 -31.58 1.22
CA ARG A 98 22.69 -30.55 1.21
C ARG A 98 24.07 -31.14 0.90
N GLY A 99 24.74 -30.59 -0.12
CA GLY A 99 26.12 -30.93 -0.50
C GLY A 99 26.74 -29.91 -1.45
N THR A 100 27.57 -29.03 -0.88
CA THR A 100 28.75 -28.32 -1.42
C THR A 100 28.89 -28.02 -2.94
N ALA A 101 29.00 -26.72 -3.21
CA ALA A 101 29.64 -26.00 -4.32
C ALA A 101 30.38 -26.78 -5.43
N ARG A 102 30.07 -26.45 -6.70
CA ARG A 102 31.06 -25.93 -7.66
C ARG A 102 30.41 -25.32 -8.92
N ALA A 103 31.05 -24.28 -9.43
CA ALA A 103 30.69 -23.46 -10.58
C ALA A 103 30.94 -24.14 -11.94
N ALA A 104 30.05 -23.85 -12.89
CA ALA A 104 30.23 -23.70 -14.34
C ALA A 104 28.83 -23.32 -14.88
N GLY A 105 28.56 -22.14 -15.46
CA GLY A 105 29.19 -21.56 -16.63
C GLY A 105 28.30 -21.84 -17.86
N GLY A 106 27.51 -20.87 -18.30
CA GLY A 106 26.80 -20.95 -19.60
C GLY A 106 25.44 -20.23 -19.62
N GLY A 107 25.34 -19.19 -20.44
CA GLY A 107 24.24 -18.22 -20.49
C GLY A 107 22.83 -18.80 -20.67
N GLY A 108 21.88 -18.22 -19.93
CA GLY A 108 20.44 -18.40 -20.10
C GLY A 108 19.78 -17.04 -20.06
N ALA A 109 19.10 -16.69 -21.15
CA ALA A 109 18.40 -15.44 -21.35
C ALA A 109 17.40 -15.14 -20.21
N ALA A 110 17.34 -13.87 -19.80
CA ALA A 110 16.34 -13.35 -18.87
C ALA A 110 14.92 -13.78 -19.30
N PRO A 111 14.05 -14.25 -18.39
CA PRO A 111 12.67 -14.52 -18.73
C PRO A 111 11.97 -13.20 -19.06
N ARG A 112 11.63 -13.08 -20.33
CA ARG A 112 10.84 -12.00 -20.91
C ARG A 112 9.50 -11.91 -20.17
N ALA A 113 9.20 -10.72 -19.64
CA ALA A 113 7.92 -10.36 -19.05
C ALA A 113 6.76 -10.92 -19.90
N THR A 114 5.91 -11.73 -19.27
CA THR A 114 4.72 -12.30 -19.90
C THR A 114 3.75 -11.15 -20.19
N ARG A 115 3.74 -10.73 -21.45
CA ARG A 115 2.84 -9.71 -21.99
C ARG A 115 1.39 -10.11 -21.67
N ALA A 116 0.74 -9.35 -20.79
CA ALA A 116 -0.67 -9.52 -20.46
C ALA A 116 -1.52 -9.55 -21.74
N LYS A 117 -2.46 -10.50 -21.81
CA LYS A 117 -3.41 -10.62 -22.92
C LYS A 117 -4.18 -9.30 -23.06
N LYS A 118 -4.27 -8.75 -24.28
CA LYS A 118 -5.09 -7.57 -24.61
C LYS A 118 -6.56 -7.83 -24.23
N GLY A 119 -6.96 -7.38 -23.04
CA GLY A 119 -8.36 -7.22 -22.64
C GLY A 119 -9.01 -6.07 -23.39
N LYS A 120 -10.34 -5.94 -23.27
CA LYS A 120 -11.05 -4.72 -23.72
C LYS A 120 -10.39 -3.49 -23.10
N LYS A 121 -10.28 -2.40 -23.87
CA LYS A 121 -9.81 -1.12 -23.37
C LYS A 121 -10.56 -0.74 -22.09
N ALA A 122 -9.84 -0.47 -21.00
CA ALA A 122 -10.41 0.00 -19.77
C ALA A 122 -10.98 1.42 -19.97
N LYS A 123 -12.12 1.71 -19.35
CA LYS A 123 -12.73 3.03 -19.42
C LYS A 123 -12.14 3.91 -18.33
N LEU A 124 -11.86 5.16 -18.66
CA LEU A 124 -11.42 6.16 -17.68
C LEU A 124 -12.48 6.33 -16.59
N PRO A 125 -12.14 6.13 -15.30
CA PRO A 125 -13.11 6.29 -14.21
C PRO A 125 -13.74 7.69 -14.20
N ALA A 126 -15.03 7.73 -13.87
CA ALA A 126 -15.72 9.00 -13.69
C ALA A 126 -15.28 9.67 -12.38
N PHE A 127 -15.35 11.00 -12.34
CA PHE A 127 -15.16 11.76 -11.11
C PHE A 127 -16.13 11.27 -10.01
N GLN A 128 -15.62 11.17 -8.79
CA GLN A 128 -16.40 10.87 -7.59
C GLN A 128 -16.20 11.99 -6.57
N ASN A 129 -17.23 12.28 -5.77
CA ASN A 129 -17.11 13.29 -4.73
C ASN A 129 -16.11 12.80 -3.65
N PRO A 130 -15.04 13.57 -3.36
CA PRO A 130 -14.06 13.18 -2.35
C PRO A 130 -14.69 13.12 -0.96
N GLN A 131 -14.20 12.22 -0.10
CA GLN A 131 -14.63 12.17 1.30
C GLN A 131 -14.17 13.42 2.05
N LEU A 132 -15.09 14.05 2.79
CA LEU A 132 -14.80 15.24 3.59
C LEU A 132 -14.39 14.85 5.01
N CYS A 133 -13.37 15.52 5.54
CA CYS A 133 -12.97 15.36 6.93
C CYS A 133 -13.92 16.14 7.84
N THR A 134 -14.27 15.54 8.98
CA THR A 134 -14.98 16.25 10.05
C THR A 134 -13.94 16.95 10.92
N LEU A 135 -14.08 18.26 11.12
CA LEU A 135 -13.21 19.01 12.01
C LEU A 135 -13.50 18.60 13.46
N VAL A 136 -12.45 18.24 14.20
CA VAL A 136 -12.50 17.88 15.62
C VAL A 136 -11.46 18.68 16.40
N ASP A 137 -11.77 19.00 17.66
CA ASP A 137 -10.93 19.87 18.50
C ASP A 137 -9.73 19.15 19.13
N SER A 138 -9.75 17.82 19.15
CA SER A 138 -8.66 17.00 19.71
C SER A 138 -8.41 15.77 18.84
N VAL A 139 -7.15 15.32 18.82
CA VAL A 139 -6.74 14.11 18.11
C VAL A 139 -7.47 12.92 18.73
N PRO A 140 -8.26 12.15 17.96
CA PRO A 140 -8.97 11.01 18.51
C PRO A 140 -7.99 9.95 19.04
N ALA A 141 -8.23 9.49 20.27
CA ALA A 141 -7.43 8.44 20.89
C ALA A 141 -7.91 7.03 20.49
N GLY A 142 -7.00 6.06 20.60
CA GLY A 142 -7.29 4.63 20.39
C GLY A 142 -6.73 4.05 19.08
N THR A 143 -6.68 2.72 19.01
CA THR A 143 -6.06 1.97 17.91
C THR A 143 -6.93 1.86 16.65
N GLY A 144 -8.15 2.42 16.67
CA GLY A 144 -9.07 2.45 15.53
C GLY A 144 -8.88 3.64 14.59
N TRP A 145 -7.83 4.43 14.78
CA TRP A 145 -7.54 5.64 14.01
C TRP A 145 -6.24 5.50 13.22
N LEU A 146 -6.27 6.10 12.05
CA LEU A 146 -5.13 6.27 11.17
C LEU A 146 -4.85 7.77 11.08
N HIS A 147 -3.59 8.15 11.27
CA HIS A 147 -3.13 9.53 11.25
C HIS A 147 -2.26 9.76 10.02
N GLU A 148 -2.52 10.83 9.28
CA GLU A 148 -1.79 11.18 8.05
C GLU A 148 -1.19 12.57 8.18
N MET A 149 -0.11 12.81 7.42
CA MET A 149 0.41 14.16 7.27
C MET A 149 -0.63 15.02 6.54
N LYS A 150 -1.04 16.12 7.15
CA LYS A 150 -1.87 17.11 6.46
C LYS A 150 -0.98 17.89 5.49
N TYR A 151 -1.22 17.72 4.19
CA TYR A 151 -0.70 18.62 3.17
C TYR A 151 -1.62 19.84 3.04
N ASP A 152 -1.03 20.98 2.67
CA ASP A 152 -1.76 22.22 2.38
C ASP A 152 -1.59 22.56 0.90
N GLY A 153 -2.54 22.15 0.08
CA GLY A 153 -2.42 22.16 -1.36
C GLY A 153 -3.75 22.26 -2.10
N TYR A 154 -3.79 21.68 -3.30
CA TYR A 154 -5.01 21.50 -4.07
C TYR A 154 -5.41 20.02 -4.10
N ARG A 155 -6.52 19.68 -3.44
CA ARG A 155 -7.12 18.35 -3.56
C ARG A 155 -7.51 18.03 -5.00
N ALA A 156 -7.08 16.87 -5.47
CA ALA A 156 -7.31 16.40 -6.82
C ALA A 156 -7.64 14.91 -6.87
N LEU A 157 -8.50 14.54 -7.81
CA LEU A 157 -8.73 13.15 -8.19
C LEU A 157 -8.03 12.86 -9.51
N VAL A 158 -7.23 11.81 -9.54
CA VAL A 158 -6.53 11.36 -10.74
C VAL A 158 -7.17 10.09 -11.26
N ALA A 159 -7.79 10.18 -12.43
CA ALA A 159 -8.39 9.05 -13.11
C ALA A 159 -7.43 8.55 -14.19
N VAL A 160 -7.08 7.27 -14.14
CA VAL A 160 -6.16 6.60 -15.08
C VAL A 160 -6.92 5.52 -15.82
N ALA A 161 -6.70 5.39 -17.13
CA ALA A 161 -7.04 4.20 -17.89
C ALA A 161 -6.19 4.06 -19.15
N ASP A 162 -5.70 2.85 -19.41
CA ASP A 162 -5.00 2.46 -20.64
C ASP A 162 -3.91 3.46 -21.11
N GLY A 163 -3.06 3.93 -20.20
CA GLY A 163 -1.97 4.85 -20.53
C GLY A 163 -2.42 6.30 -20.77
N ALA A 164 -3.62 6.66 -20.33
CA ALA A 164 -4.10 8.04 -20.28
C ALA A 164 -4.54 8.39 -18.86
N ALA A 165 -4.38 9.65 -18.48
CA ALA A 165 -4.83 10.16 -17.20
C ALA A 165 -5.62 11.46 -17.35
N ARG A 166 -6.51 11.72 -16.39
CA ARG A 166 -7.14 13.02 -16.18
C ARG A 166 -7.02 13.43 -14.73
N VAL A 167 -6.81 14.73 -14.51
CA VAL A 167 -6.72 15.32 -13.17
C VAL A 167 -7.93 16.22 -12.95
N TYR A 168 -8.80 15.81 -12.03
CA TYR A 168 -9.97 16.57 -11.64
C TYR A 168 -9.70 17.34 -10.36
N THR A 169 -10.12 18.60 -10.30
CA THR A 169 -10.18 19.35 -9.04
C THR A 169 -11.22 18.75 -8.09
N ARG A 170 -11.20 19.16 -6.82
CA ARG A 170 -12.24 18.82 -5.82
C ARG A 170 -13.68 18.98 -6.31
N ASN A 171 -13.95 19.89 -7.24
CA ASN A 171 -15.29 20.18 -7.76
C ASN A 171 -15.58 19.48 -9.11
N GLY A 172 -14.70 18.58 -9.56
CA GLY A 172 -14.87 17.82 -10.79
C GLY A 172 -14.45 18.54 -12.08
N LEU A 173 -13.82 19.73 -11.99
CA LEU A 173 -13.27 20.41 -13.17
C LEU A 173 -12.02 19.68 -13.65
N ASP A 174 -11.97 19.36 -14.95
CA ASP A 174 -10.80 18.77 -15.60
C ASP A 174 -9.70 19.84 -15.76
N TRP A 175 -8.62 19.69 -15.00
CA TRP A 175 -7.44 20.55 -14.99
C TRP A 175 -6.20 19.79 -15.45
N THR A 176 -6.38 18.75 -16.28
CA THR A 176 -5.28 17.92 -16.79
C THR A 176 -4.17 18.77 -17.43
N ASP A 177 -4.53 19.77 -18.24
CA ASP A 177 -3.55 20.67 -18.89
C ASP A 177 -2.70 21.47 -17.90
N LYS A 178 -3.23 21.77 -16.71
CA LYS A 178 -2.50 22.51 -15.66
C LYS A 178 -1.57 21.59 -14.85
N PHE A 179 -1.84 20.29 -14.86
CA PHE A 179 -1.13 19.29 -14.08
C PHE A 179 -0.47 18.25 -14.99
N GLY A 180 0.09 18.69 -16.12
CA GLY A 180 0.64 17.83 -17.16
C GLY A 180 1.64 16.79 -16.65
N GLY A 181 2.64 17.19 -15.84
CA GLY A 181 3.62 16.25 -15.27
C GLY A 181 3.00 15.19 -14.37
N ILE A 182 1.95 15.53 -13.61
CA ILE A 182 1.21 14.57 -12.77
C ILE A 182 0.38 13.63 -13.66
N ALA A 183 -0.26 14.16 -14.70
CA ALA A 183 -1.03 13.34 -15.64
C ALA A 183 -0.13 12.36 -16.41
N GLU A 184 1.06 12.79 -16.83
CA GLU A 184 2.06 11.95 -17.50
C GLU A 184 2.56 10.83 -16.58
N ALA A 185 2.93 11.16 -15.33
CA ALA A 185 3.34 10.17 -14.34
C ALA A 185 2.21 9.17 -14.04
N ALA A 186 0.98 9.66 -13.83
CA ALA A 186 -0.17 8.81 -13.58
C ALA A 186 -0.54 7.91 -14.77
N ALA A 187 -0.36 8.39 -16.00
CA ALA A 187 -0.57 7.59 -17.20
C ALA A 187 0.45 6.45 -17.35
N ALA A 188 1.64 6.57 -16.74
CA ALA A 188 2.67 5.54 -16.77
C ALA A 188 2.45 4.41 -15.74
N LEU A 189 1.45 4.52 -14.86
CA LEU A 189 1.17 3.52 -13.84
C LEU A 189 0.83 2.14 -14.45
N PRO A 190 1.29 1.03 -13.84
CA PRO A 190 1.09 -0.32 -14.36
C PRO A 190 -0.32 -0.87 -14.06
N VAL A 191 -1.36 -0.07 -14.32
CA VAL A 191 -2.77 -0.40 -14.05
C VAL A 191 -3.59 -0.31 -15.33
N SER A 192 -4.65 -1.12 -15.42
CA SER A 192 -5.63 -0.98 -16.50
C SER A 192 -6.52 0.24 -16.28
N SER A 193 -6.94 0.49 -15.03
CA SER A 193 -7.65 1.70 -14.62
C SER A 193 -7.49 1.97 -13.13
N ALA A 194 -7.52 3.24 -12.73
CA ALA A 194 -7.53 3.63 -11.32
C ALA A 194 -8.20 4.98 -11.10
N LEU A 195 -8.75 5.20 -9.91
CA LEU A 195 -9.20 6.51 -9.45
C LEU A 195 -8.55 6.80 -8.10
N ILE A 196 -7.62 7.74 -8.09
CA ILE A 196 -6.75 8.06 -6.95
C ILE A 196 -7.17 9.42 -6.39
N ASP A 197 -7.23 9.53 -5.05
CA ASP A 197 -7.46 10.80 -4.34
C ASP A 197 -6.15 11.24 -3.68
N GLY A 198 -5.83 12.52 -3.81
CA GLY A 198 -4.57 13.07 -3.35
C GLY A 198 -4.57 14.58 -3.22
N GLU A 199 -3.47 15.09 -2.69
CA GLU A 199 -3.22 16.52 -2.53
C GLU A 199 -2.04 16.96 -3.40
N ILE A 200 -2.25 17.93 -4.29
CA ILE A 200 -1.18 18.50 -5.11
C ILE A 200 -0.49 19.61 -4.32
N VAL A 201 0.82 19.55 -4.22
CA VAL A 201 1.66 20.55 -3.56
C VAL A 201 2.82 20.98 -4.46
N ALA A 202 3.38 22.15 -4.14
CA ALA A 202 4.66 22.59 -4.66
C ALA A 202 5.61 22.88 -3.50
N PHE A 203 6.91 22.78 -3.76
CA PHE A 203 7.94 22.92 -2.74
C PHE A 203 8.73 24.22 -2.91
N LYS A 204 9.08 24.82 -1.77
CA LYS A 204 10.05 25.90 -1.67
C LYS A 204 11.00 25.58 -0.52
N ASP A 205 12.30 25.57 -0.80
CA ASP A 205 13.35 25.22 0.18
C ASP A 205 13.10 23.87 0.88
N GLY A 206 12.60 22.88 0.13
CA GLY A 206 12.29 21.54 0.62
C GLY A 206 11.02 21.44 1.48
N LYS A 207 10.20 22.49 1.56
CA LYS A 207 8.94 22.49 2.33
C LYS A 207 7.75 22.76 1.42
N PRO A 208 6.57 22.14 1.67
CA PRO A 208 5.35 22.49 0.96
C PRO A 208 5.02 23.98 1.15
N ASP A 209 4.76 24.69 0.06
CA ASP A 209 4.43 26.11 0.07
C ASP A 209 3.26 26.43 -0.88
N PHE A 210 2.15 26.90 -0.30
CA PHE A 210 0.92 27.14 -1.03
C PHE A 210 1.01 28.34 -2.00
N SER A 211 1.85 29.33 -1.72
CA SER A 211 2.06 30.45 -2.64
C SER A 211 2.78 30.02 -3.91
N THR A 212 3.83 29.21 -3.76
CA THR A 212 4.58 28.59 -4.83
C THR A 212 3.70 27.67 -5.68
N LEU A 213 2.75 26.97 -5.05
CA LEU A 213 1.78 26.15 -5.78
C LEU A 213 0.89 26.97 -6.72
N LYS A 214 0.41 28.13 -6.30
CA LYS A 214 -0.41 29.00 -7.16
C LYS A 214 0.37 29.49 -8.38
N ASP A 215 1.62 29.88 -8.16
CA ASP A 215 2.52 30.33 -9.22
C ASP A 215 2.82 29.17 -10.18
N ALA A 216 3.09 27.97 -9.65
CA ALA A 216 3.32 26.76 -10.43
C ALA A 216 2.12 26.38 -11.30
N ILE A 217 0.89 26.49 -10.79
CA ILE A 217 -0.34 26.22 -11.56
C ILE A 217 -0.50 27.19 -12.74
N GLY A 218 -0.09 28.45 -12.57
CA GLY A 218 -0.16 29.46 -13.63
C GLY A 218 0.97 29.36 -14.66
N ALA A 219 2.17 29.03 -14.21
CA ALA A 219 3.40 29.06 -15.02
C ALA A 219 3.86 27.68 -15.52
N GLY A 220 3.21 26.58 -15.11
CA GLY A 220 3.64 25.22 -15.42
C GLY A 220 4.87 24.77 -14.60
N GLY A 221 4.90 25.12 -13.32
CA GLY A 221 6.00 24.78 -12.41
C GLY A 221 5.97 23.33 -11.89
N ALA A 222 7.03 22.93 -11.19
CA ALA A 222 7.13 21.61 -10.58
C ALA A 222 6.08 21.43 -9.45
N MET A 223 5.32 20.35 -9.54
CA MET A 223 4.27 19.98 -8.60
C MET A 223 4.28 18.46 -8.38
N THR A 224 3.88 18.06 -7.17
CA THR A 224 3.82 16.66 -6.75
C THR A 224 2.43 16.37 -6.19
N LEU A 225 1.82 15.26 -6.60
CA LEU A 225 0.63 14.72 -5.97
C LEU A 225 1.04 13.76 -4.84
N PHE A 226 0.62 14.08 -3.62
CA PHE A 226 0.61 13.14 -2.50
C PHE A 226 -0.70 12.36 -2.50
N ALA A 227 -0.67 11.14 -3.05
CA ALA A 227 -1.80 10.23 -3.14
C ALA A 227 -2.06 9.60 -1.76
N PHE A 228 -3.26 9.78 -1.22
CA PHE A 228 -3.60 9.28 0.11
C PHE A 228 -4.76 8.27 0.13
N ASP A 229 -5.59 8.19 -0.92
CA ASP A 229 -6.67 7.21 -1.01
C ASP A 229 -6.86 6.67 -2.44
N LEU A 230 -7.53 5.52 -2.55
CA LEU A 230 -7.83 4.83 -3.81
C LEU A 230 -9.31 4.46 -3.82
N LEU A 231 -10.02 4.87 -4.86
CA LEU A 231 -11.48 4.69 -4.98
C LEU A 231 -11.85 3.56 -5.95
N SER A 232 -11.03 3.34 -6.98
CA SER A 232 -11.20 2.21 -7.90
C SER A 232 -9.86 1.72 -8.43
N LEU A 233 -9.75 0.43 -8.71
CA LEU A 233 -8.56 -0.20 -9.30
C LEU A 233 -8.97 -1.34 -10.25
N ASP A 234 -8.45 -1.33 -11.47
CA ASP A 234 -8.64 -2.36 -12.49
C ASP A 234 -10.11 -2.76 -12.73
N GLY A 235 -11.00 -1.76 -12.68
CA GLY A 235 -12.44 -1.93 -12.84
C GLY A 235 -13.19 -2.39 -11.59
N GLU A 236 -12.50 -2.60 -10.46
CA GLU A 236 -13.08 -2.85 -9.14
C GLU A 236 -13.32 -1.52 -8.41
N ASP A 237 -14.53 -1.33 -7.88
CA ASP A 237 -14.82 -0.31 -6.89
C ASP A 237 -14.31 -0.79 -5.52
N VAL A 238 -13.35 -0.06 -4.95
CA VAL A 238 -12.70 -0.43 -3.68
C VAL A 238 -13.19 0.42 -2.50
N THR A 239 -14.15 1.32 -2.72
CA THR A 239 -14.67 2.22 -1.66
C THR A 239 -15.33 1.48 -0.49
N GLY A 240 -15.77 0.23 -0.70
CA GLY A 240 -16.29 -0.64 0.35
C GLY A 240 -15.24 -1.26 1.28
N LEU A 241 -13.95 -1.21 0.89
CA LEU A 241 -12.83 -1.71 1.69
C LEU A 241 -12.48 -0.72 2.82
N THR A 242 -11.74 -1.20 3.81
CA THR A 242 -11.19 -0.33 4.87
C THR A 242 -10.16 0.65 4.29
N THR A 243 -9.99 1.81 4.95
CA THR A 243 -8.97 2.79 4.54
C THR A 243 -7.57 2.18 4.45
N VAL A 244 -7.22 1.27 5.38
CA VAL A 244 -5.93 0.57 5.36
C VAL A 244 -5.78 -0.27 4.09
N GLU A 245 -6.79 -1.09 3.76
CA GLU A 245 -6.74 -1.92 2.54
C GLU A 245 -6.64 -1.08 1.26
N ARG A 246 -7.35 0.05 1.19
CA ARG A 246 -7.26 0.96 0.04
C ARG A 246 -5.88 1.59 -0.07
N LYS A 247 -5.28 1.99 1.06
CA LYS A 247 -3.91 2.54 1.10
C LYS A 247 -2.83 1.51 0.76
N GLU A 248 -2.97 0.26 1.20
CA GLU A 248 -2.03 -0.81 0.80
C GLU A 248 -2.10 -1.08 -0.71
N ARG A 249 -3.32 -1.13 -1.29
CA ARG A 249 -3.48 -1.24 -2.74
C ARG A 249 -2.91 -0.02 -3.48
N LEU A 250 -3.08 1.18 -2.93
CA LEU A 250 -2.51 2.42 -3.48
C LEU A 250 -0.98 2.38 -3.46
N ARG A 251 -0.38 1.96 -2.35
CA ARG A 251 1.07 1.83 -2.20
C ARG A 251 1.65 0.88 -3.25
N GLY A 252 0.97 -0.22 -3.54
CA GLY A 252 1.41 -1.19 -4.54
C GLY A 252 1.42 -0.68 -5.99
N ILE A 253 0.77 0.45 -6.28
CA ILE A 253 0.71 1.00 -7.64
C ILE A 253 1.42 2.35 -7.78
N VAL A 254 1.57 3.12 -6.72
CA VAL A 254 2.22 4.44 -6.74
C VAL A 254 3.72 4.30 -6.54
N GLY A 255 4.51 4.75 -7.51
CA GLY A 255 5.97 4.84 -7.40
C GLY A 255 6.44 6.09 -6.63
N ASP A 256 7.75 6.31 -6.63
CA ASP A 256 8.38 7.53 -6.11
C ASP A 256 9.18 8.22 -7.23
N ASP A 257 8.45 8.85 -8.16
CA ASP A 257 9.02 9.52 -9.35
C ASP A 257 9.02 11.05 -9.26
N GLY A 258 8.73 11.59 -8.06
CA GLY A 258 8.70 13.04 -7.78
C GLY A 258 7.43 13.76 -8.22
N HIS A 259 6.63 13.20 -9.13
CA HIS A 259 5.34 13.76 -9.54
C HIS A 259 4.17 13.07 -8.87
N LEU A 260 4.30 11.78 -8.58
CA LEU A 260 3.33 11.00 -7.83
C LEU A 260 4.03 10.34 -6.65
N GLN A 261 3.54 10.61 -5.44
CA GLN A 261 4.08 10.05 -4.20
C GLN A 261 2.98 9.50 -3.32
N PHE A 262 3.24 8.37 -2.66
CA PHE A 262 2.34 7.83 -1.66
C PHE A 262 2.42 8.65 -0.36
N SER A 263 1.26 9.03 0.18
CA SER A 263 1.18 9.69 1.49
C SER A 263 1.23 8.66 2.62
N GLU A 264 2.36 8.67 3.32
CA GLU A 264 2.60 7.86 4.52
C GLU A 264 1.57 8.12 5.63
N HIS A 265 1.35 7.11 6.47
CA HIS A 265 0.42 7.17 7.58
C HIS A 265 0.92 6.39 8.80
N VAL A 266 0.37 6.74 9.96
CA VAL A 266 0.64 6.06 11.23
C VAL A 266 -0.65 5.45 11.78
N LEU A 267 -0.60 4.17 12.13
CA LEU A 267 -1.72 3.44 12.76
C LEU A 267 -1.64 3.57 14.29
N GLY A 268 -2.69 4.12 14.90
CA GLY A 268 -2.72 4.41 16.33
C GLY A 268 -1.68 5.47 16.77
N SER A 269 -1.61 5.73 18.09
CA SER A 269 -0.60 6.60 18.71
C SER A 269 -0.54 8.06 18.20
N GLY A 270 -1.63 8.63 17.67
CA GLY A 270 -1.67 10.02 17.20
C GLY A 270 -1.32 11.08 18.25
N GLU A 271 -1.44 10.73 19.55
CA GLU A 271 -1.01 11.57 20.69
C GLU A 271 0.48 11.91 20.66
N GLN A 272 1.32 11.08 20.02
CA GLN A 272 2.76 11.29 19.92
C GLN A 272 3.16 12.24 18.78
N PHE A 273 2.22 12.55 17.88
CA PHE A 273 2.45 13.41 16.70
C PHE A 273 1.84 14.80 16.84
N ALA A 274 1.33 15.16 18.03
CA ALA A 274 0.85 16.50 18.30
C ALA A 274 2.01 17.52 18.15
N PRO A 275 1.97 18.42 17.14
CA PRO A 275 2.94 19.50 17.12
C PRO A 275 2.72 20.39 18.35
N THR A 276 3.79 20.96 18.89
CA THR A 276 3.81 21.88 20.04
C THR A 276 3.10 23.23 19.79
N ARG A 277 2.27 23.30 18.75
CA ARG A 277 1.36 24.40 18.41
C ARG A 277 0.09 23.81 17.77
N PRO A 278 -1.09 24.43 17.99
CA PRO A 278 -2.34 23.89 17.49
C PRO A 278 -2.35 23.95 15.95
N ILE A 279 -2.18 22.80 15.32
CA ILE A 279 -2.50 22.58 13.91
C ILE A 279 -3.78 21.73 13.91
N PRO A 280 -4.83 22.10 13.16
CA PRO A 280 -6.04 21.30 13.08
C PRO A 280 -5.70 19.93 12.50
N ALA A 281 -5.86 18.88 13.32
CA ALA A 281 -5.75 17.50 12.89
C ALA A 281 -7.00 17.13 12.09
N ALA A 282 -6.81 16.64 10.87
CA ALA A 282 -7.89 16.05 10.10
C ALA A 282 -8.07 14.60 10.56
N ALA A 283 -9.20 14.29 11.17
CA ALA A 283 -9.60 12.92 11.47
C ALA A 283 -10.55 12.43 10.38
N THR A 284 -10.12 11.48 9.56
CA THR A 284 -11.02 10.72 8.68
C THR A 284 -11.72 9.65 9.52
N GLY A 285 -13.04 9.75 9.65
CA GLY A 285 -13.84 8.95 10.57
C GLY A 285 -14.40 7.63 10.00
N ARG A 286 -14.36 6.61 10.86
CA ARG A 286 -15.02 5.28 10.91
C ARG A 286 -14.91 4.37 9.68
N GLY A 287 -14.15 3.30 9.88
CA GLY A 287 -14.04 2.15 8.98
C GLY A 287 -15.34 1.38 8.76
#